data_AF-A0A0F9V4A7-F1
#
_entry.id   AF-A0A0F9V4A7-F1
#
_cell.length_a   1.000
_cell.length_b   1.000
_cell.length_c   1.000
_cell.angle_alpha   90.00
_cell.angle_beta   90.00
_cell.angle_gamma   90.00
#
_symmetry.space_group_name_H-M   'P 1'
#
loop_
_entity.id
_entity.type
_entity.pdbx_description
1 polymer ?
#
loop_
_entity_poly.entity_id
_entity_poly.type
_entity_poly.pdbx_seq_one_letter_code
_entity_poly.pdbx_strand_id
1 'polypeptide(L)' 'MDKPEKLKDKHLEYLDALRESGDTNMYGAPWFLREEYPELNRKESHEILKYWMKNFKLKSEVA' A
#
# COMPACT_ATOMS: atom_id res chain seq x y z
N MET A 1 4.27 6.49 14.25
CA MET A 1 4.65 5.92 12.95
C MET A 1 4.57 7.05 11.99
N ASP A 2 5.74 7.50 11.56
CA ASP A 2 5.90 8.58 10.61
C ASP A 2 5.39 8.14 9.24
N LYS A 3 4.78 9.08 8.52
CA LYS A 3 4.36 8.87 7.13
C LYS A 3 5.62 8.55 6.31
N PRO A 4 5.66 7.46 5.52
CA PRO A 4 6.81 7.17 4.68
C PRO A 4 7.10 8.36 3.75
N GLU A 5 8.36 8.75 3.61
CA GLU A 5 8.73 9.94 2.82
C GLU A 5 8.29 9.83 1.35
N LYS A 6 8.34 8.61 0.81
CA LYS A 6 7.89 8.32 -0.56
C LYS A 6 6.40 8.01 -0.67
N LEU A 7 5.62 8.14 0.41
CA LEU A 7 4.19 7.87 0.33
C LEU A 7 3.48 8.95 -0.50
N LYS A 8 2.85 8.52 -1.58
CA LYS A 8 2.00 9.33 -2.45
C LYS A 8 0.60 8.74 -2.49
N ASP A 9 -0.42 9.56 -2.74
CA ASP A 9 -1.81 9.12 -2.76
C ASP A 9 -2.05 8.04 -3.83
N LYS A 10 -1.40 8.16 -5.00
CA LYS A 10 -1.40 7.13 -6.05
C LYS A 10 -0.99 5.72 -5.58
N HIS A 11 -0.12 5.63 -4.57
CA HIS A 11 0.29 4.34 -4.01
C HIS A 11 -0.84 3.72 -3.18
N LEU A 12 -1.61 4.55 -2.47
CA LEU A 12 -2.75 4.11 -1.67
C LEU A 12 -3.91 3.70 -2.59
N GLU A 13 -4.22 4.52 -3.60
CA GLU A 13 -5.24 4.21 -4.60
C GLU A 13 -4.95 2.91 -5.35
N TYR A 14 -3.68 2.69 -5.73
CA TYR A 14 -3.25 1.44 -6.34
C TYR A 14 -3.45 0.25 -5.39
N LEU A 15 -3.12 0.39 -4.10
CA LEU A 15 -3.32 -0.67 -3.12
C LEU A 15 -4.80 -0.96 -2.84
N ASP A 16 -5.66 0.07 -2.83
CA ASP A 16 -7.11 -0.11 -2.73
C ASP A 16 -7.65 -0.86 -3.94
N ALA A 17 -7.29 -0.46 -5.16
CA ALA A 17 -7.69 -1.16 -6.38
C ALA A 17 -7.19 -2.61 -6.42
N LEU A 18 -5.93 -2.84 -6.01
CA LEU A 18 -5.34 -4.19 -5.94
C LEU A 18 -6.05 -5.08 -4.90
N ARG A 19 -6.51 -4.49 -3.80
CA ARG A 19 -7.30 -5.19 -2.79
C ARG A 19 -8.70 -5.52 -3.32
N GLU A 20 -9.35 -4.58 -4.00
CA GLU A 20 -10.69 -4.75 -4.58
C GLU A 20 -10.70 -5.75 -5.74
N SER A 21 -9.62 -5.80 -6.53
CA SER A 21 -9.50 -6.75 -7.64
C SER A 21 -9.40 -8.20 -7.15
N GLY A 22 -8.77 -8.42 -5.98
CA GLY A 22 -8.58 -9.75 -5.41
C GLY A 22 -7.53 -10.59 -6.15
N ASP A 23 -6.78 -10.00 -7.09
CA ASP A 23 -5.79 -10.72 -7.90
C ASP A 23 -4.59 -11.20 -7.08
N THR A 24 -4.29 -10.54 -5.96
CA THR A 24 -3.22 -10.92 -5.05
C THR A 24 -3.64 -10.77 -3.60
N ASN A 25 -3.05 -11.60 -2.73
CA ASN A 25 -3.07 -11.33 -1.30
C ASN A 25 -2.25 -10.05 -1.01
N MET A 26 -2.71 -9.21 -0.08
CA MET A 26 -2.05 -7.93 0.23
C MET A 26 -0.64 -8.10 0.81
N TYR A 27 -0.23 -9.31 1.19
CA TYR A 27 1.17 -9.61 1.52
C TYR A 27 2.10 -9.64 0.30
N GLY A 28 1.57 -9.90 -0.91
CA GLY A 28 2.29 -9.81 -2.18
C GLY A 28 2.28 -8.40 -2.79
N ALA A 29 1.41 -7.51 -2.31
CA ALA A 29 1.26 -6.15 -2.80
C ALA A 29 2.55 -5.31 -2.88
N PRO A 30 3.57 -5.45 -2.00
CA PRO A 30 4.79 -4.65 -2.13
C PRO A 30 5.58 -4.95 -3.40
N TRP A 31 5.42 -6.15 -3.98
CA TRP A 31 6.06 -6.50 -5.24
C TRP A 31 5.41 -5.77 -6.41
N PHE A 32 4.07 -5.80 -6.50
CA PHE A 32 3.29 -5.06 -7.49
C PHE A 32 3.50 -3.55 -7.39
N LEU A 33 3.53 -3.01 -6.16
CA LEU A 33 3.81 -1.60 -5.93
C LEU A 33 5.18 -1.19 -6.48
N ARG A 34 6.17 -2.06 -6.37
CA ARG A 34 7.52 -1.79 -6.89
C ARG A 34 7.61 -1.95 -8.40
N GLU A 35 6.88 -2.90 -8.98
CA GLU A 35 6.80 -3.03 -10.44
C GLU A 35 6.16 -1.80 -11.08
N GLU A 36 5.08 -1.29 -10.50
CA GLU A 36 4.39 -0.09 -10.99
C GLU A 36 5.17 1.20 -10.66
N TYR A 37 5.83 1.22 -9.51
CA TYR A 37 6.61 2.36 -9.04
C TYR A 37 8.08 1.96 -8.82
N PRO A 38 8.90 1.92 -9.89
CA PRO A 38 10.31 1.56 -9.81
C PRO A 38 11.15 2.57 -8.99
N GLU A 39 10.59 3.73 -8.68
CA GLU A 39 11.15 4.73 -7.75
C GLU A 39 11.18 4.24 -6.29
N LEU A 40 10.44 3.18 -5.96
CA LEU A 40 10.37 2.59 -4.63
C LEU A 40 11.35 1.42 -4.48
N ASN A 41 12.05 1.38 -3.36
CA ASN A 41 12.81 0.21 -2.95
C ASN A 41 11.92 -0.77 -2.15
N ARG A 42 12.49 -1.95 -1.86
CA ARG A 42 11.77 -3.02 -1.12
C ARG A 42 11.28 -2.55 0.25
N LYS A 43 12.07 -1.76 0.97
CA LYS A 43 11.72 -1.24 2.29
C LYS A 43 10.59 -0.23 2.19
N GLU A 44 10.71 0.74 1.30
CA GLU A 44 9.69 1.78 1.07
C GLU A 44 8.34 1.16 0.70
N SER A 45 8.34 0.18 -0.20
CA SER A 45 7.11 -0.53 -0.61
C SER A 45 6.43 -1.24 0.57
N HIS A 46 7.22 -1.86 1.44
CA HIS A 46 6.71 -2.49 2.67
C HIS A 46 6.19 -1.45 3.68
N GLU A 47 6.87 -0.31 3.85
CA GLU A 47 6.46 0.75 4.76
C GLU A 47 5.15 1.41 4.29
N ILE A 48 5.01 1.63 2.98
CA ILE A 48 3.78 2.13 2.35
C ILE A 48 2.63 1.16 2.56
N LEU A 49 2.82 -0.14 2.28
CA LEU A 49 1.79 -1.15 2.53
C LEU A 49 1.37 -1.17 4.00
N LYS A 50 2.33 -1.17 4.92
CA LYS A 50 2.06 -1.20 6.37
C LYS A 50 1.29 0.04 6.82
N TYR A 51 1.64 1.20 6.28
CA TYR A 51 0.90 2.44 6.49
C TYR A 51 -0.53 2.33 5.96
N TRP A 52 -0.70 1.86 4.71
CA TRP A 52 -2.02 1.66 4.10
C TRP A 52 -2.88 0.69 4.92
N MET A 53 -2.38 -0.48 5.29
CA MET A 53 -3.12 -1.47 6.09
C MET A 53 -3.62 -0.90 7.42
N LYS A 54 -2.80 -0.09 8.09
CA LYS A 54 -3.18 0.54 9.35
C LYS A 54 -4.27 1.60 9.16
N ASN A 55 -4.16 2.42 8.12
CA ASN A 55 -5.18 3.43 7.80
C ASN A 55 -6.47 2.79 7.29
N PHE A 56 -6.37 1.70 6.53
CA PHE A 56 -7.49 0.91 6.06
C PHE A 56 -8.27 0.32 7.23
N LYS A 57 -7.59 -0.30 8.20
CA LYS A 57 -8.22 -0.81 9.42
C LYS A 57 -8.98 0.29 10.17
N LEU A 58 -8.37 1.47 10.27
CA LEU A 58 -9.01 2.62 10.89
C LEU A 58 -10.29 3.04 10.14
N LYS A 59 -10.29 3.06 8.81
CA LYS A 59 -11.50 3.36 8.01
C LYS A 59 -12.59 2.30 8.15
N SER A 60 -12.22 1.02 8.27
CA SER A 60 -13.20 -0.08 8.41
C SER A 60 -13.88 -0.14 9.78
N GLU A 61 -13.30 0.48 10.83
CA GLU A 61 -13.90 0.53 12.17
C GLU A 61 -14.92 1.68 12.34
N VAL A 62 -15.11 2.53 11.32
CA VAL A 62 -16.06 3.69 11.37
C VAL A 62 -17.18 3.57 10.33
N ALA A 63 -17.40 2.38 9.77
CA ALA A 63 -18.47 2.10 8.80
C ALA A 63 -19.59 1.27 9.41
#